data_AF-A0A9X5X8T1-F1
#
_entry.id   AF-A0A9X5X8T1-F1
#
_cell.length_a   1.000
_cell.length_b   1.000
_cell.length_c   1.000
_cell.angle_alpha   90.00
_cell.angle_beta   90.00
_cell.angle_gamma   90.00
#
_symmetry.space_group_name_H-M   'P 1'
#
loop_
_entity.id
_entity.type
_entity.pdbx_description
1 polymer ?
#
loop_
_entity_poly.entity_id
_entity_poly.type
_entity_poly.pdbx_seq_one_letter_code
_entity_poly.pdbx_strand_id
1 'polypeptide(L)'
;RELVGPVLAAGVEPGDGAAAPVVQALLAHDVHVLTRLEAVNDPRRERYTELLAVINGWPAPERVAPVLDWAVEALRVREPVGGVPGAPDVPSRP
;
A
#
# COMPACT_ATOMS: atom_id res chain seq x y z
N ARG A 1 1.67 -9.28 -2.85
CA ARG A 1 2.84 -10.06 -2.37
C ARG A 1 3.89 -10.22 -3.46
N GLU A 2 3.54 -10.76 -4.62
CA GLU A 2 4.49 -11.01 -5.71
C GLU A 2 5.25 -9.76 -6.18
N LEU A 3 4.56 -8.61 -6.29
CA LEU A 3 5.19 -7.35 -6.72
C LEU A 3 6.10 -6.72 -5.65
N VAL A 4 5.66 -6.74 -4.39
CA VAL A 4 6.32 -5.99 -3.30
C VAL A 4 7.36 -6.84 -2.57
N GLY A 5 7.14 -8.15 -2.45
CA GLY A 5 7.99 -9.07 -1.69
C GLY A 5 9.48 -9.03 -2.11
N PRO A 6 9.81 -9.11 -3.40
CA PRO A 6 11.20 -9.01 -3.87
C PRO A 6 11.84 -7.65 -3.56
N VAL A 7 11.08 -6.57 -3.68
CA VAL A 7 11.56 -5.18 -3.48
C VAL A 7 11.79 -4.91 -2.00
N LEU A 8 10.89 -5.39 -1.14
CA LEU A 8 11.04 -5.36 0.31
C LEU A 8 12.26 -6.20 0.75
N ALA A 9 12.44 -7.40 0.17
CA ALA A 9 13.59 -8.25 0.47
C ALA A 9 14.93 -7.64 0.03
N ALA A 10 14.91 -6.79 -1.01
CA ALA A 10 16.06 -6.02 -1.47
C ALA A 10 16.34 -4.76 -0.62
N GLY A 11 15.50 -4.46 0.38
CA GLY A 11 15.68 -3.30 1.26
C GLY A 11 15.42 -1.95 0.58
N VAL A 12 14.61 -1.93 -0.48
CA VAL A 12 14.20 -0.68 -1.14
C VAL A 12 13.17 0.01 -0.26
N GLU A 13 13.41 1.28 0.05
CA GLU A 13 12.50 2.06 0.88
C GLU A 13 11.28 2.53 0.06
N PRO A 14 10.09 2.67 0.67
CA PRO A 14 8.87 3.10 -0.03
C PRO A 14 9.01 4.43 -0.79
N GLY A 15 9.84 5.35 -0.28
CA GLY A 15 10.11 6.65 -0.89
C GLY A 15 11.19 6.66 -1.96
N ASP A 16 11.90 5.55 -2.17
CA ASP A 16 12.96 5.49 -3.16
C ASP A 16 12.41 5.58 -4.59
N GLY A 17 13.19 6.19 -5.48
CA GLY A 17 12.89 6.17 -6.92
C GLY A 17 12.77 4.74 -7.48
N ALA A 18 13.46 3.77 -6.88
CA ALA A 18 13.37 2.35 -7.23
C ALA A 18 11.99 1.74 -6.92
N ALA A 19 11.20 2.32 -6.02
CA ALA A 19 9.82 1.90 -5.73
C ALA A 19 8.83 2.30 -6.83
N ALA A 20 9.20 3.22 -7.73
CA ALA A 20 8.34 3.76 -8.77
C ALA A 20 7.59 2.72 -9.61
N PRO A 21 8.26 1.67 -10.15
CA PRO A 21 7.59 0.72 -11.03
C PRO A 21 6.56 -0.12 -10.29
N VAL A 22 6.83 -0.45 -9.02
CA VAL A 22 5.89 -1.20 -8.17
C VAL A 22 4.64 -0.37 -7.89
N VAL A 23 4.81 0.90 -7.53
CA VAL A 23 3.68 1.80 -7.27
C VAL A 23 2.82 1.98 -8.51
N GLN A 24 3.44 2.18 -9.68
CA GLN A 24 2.70 2.30 -10.94
C GLN A 24 1.92 1.02 -11.28
N ALA A 25 2.51 -0.15 -11.04
CA ALA A 25 1.83 -1.42 -11.25
C ALA A 25 0.62 -1.60 -10.31
N LEU A 26 0.72 -1.15 -9.06
CA LEU A 26 -0.40 -1.16 -8.11
C LEU A 26 -1.54 -0.24 -8.55
N LEU A 27 -1.23 1.00 -8.92
CA LEU A 27 -2.20 2.00 -9.38
C LEU A 27 -2.88 1.60 -10.71
N ALA A 28 -2.15 0.94 -11.61
CA ALA A 28 -2.71 0.43 -12.86
C ALA A 28 -3.76 -0.67 -12.66
N HIS A 29 -3.73 -1.36 -11.51
CA HIS A 29 -4.69 -2.42 -11.20
C HIS A 29 -6.00 -1.88 -10.62
N ASP A 30 -5.94 -0.84 -9.78
CA ASP A 30 -7.08 -0.24 -9.12
C ASP A 30 -6.74 1.18 -8.65
N VAL A 31 -7.56 2.17 -9.04
CA VAL A 31 -7.38 3.57 -8.62
C VAL A 31 -7.71 3.78 -7.14
N HIS A 32 -8.43 2.85 -6.51
CA HIS A 32 -8.73 2.86 -5.08
C HIS A 32 -7.84 1.87 -4.30
N VAL A 33 -6.72 1.43 -4.90
CA VAL A 33 -5.81 0.44 -4.29
C VAL A 33 -5.34 0.85 -2.90
N LEU A 34 -5.07 2.14 -2.65
CA LEU A 34 -4.64 2.62 -1.34
C LEU A 34 -5.71 2.34 -0.27
N THR A 35 -6.94 2.81 -0.47
CA THR A 35 -8.04 2.60 0.48
C THR A 35 -8.32 1.11 0.71
N ARG A 36 -8.23 0.28 -0.35
CA ARG A 36 -8.40 -1.17 -0.21
C ARG A 36 -7.27 -1.80 0.60
N LEU A 37 -6.01 -1.40 0.36
CA LEU A 37 -4.87 -1.92 1.10
C LEU A 37 -4.90 -1.49 2.56
N GLU A 38 -5.31 -0.26 2.86
CA GLU A 38 -5.52 0.21 4.24
C GLU A 38 -6.58 -0.64 4.97
N ALA A 39 -7.68 -0.98 4.30
CA ALA A 39 -8.72 -1.83 4.89
C ALA A 39 -8.25 -3.28 5.10
N VAL A 40 -7.42 -3.82 4.20
CA VAL A 40 -6.88 -5.18 4.31
C VAL A 40 -5.75 -5.27 5.34
N ASN A 41 -4.98 -4.19 5.52
CA ASN A 41 -3.89 -4.07 6.48
C ASN A 41 -4.38 -3.75 7.91
N ASP A 42 -5.46 -4.40 8.35
CA ASP A 42 -5.96 -4.28 9.71
C ASP A 42 -5.14 -5.23 10.63
N PRO A 43 -4.41 -4.71 11.64
CA PRO A 43 -3.67 -5.55 12.59
C PRO A 43 -4.56 -6.56 13.34
N ARG A 44 -5.85 -6.27 13.49
CA ARG A 44 -6.81 -7.18 14.12
C ARG A 44 -7.01 -8.44 13.29
N ARG A 45 -6.97 -8.33 11.96
CA ARG A 45 -7.13 -9.45 11.04
C ARG A 45 -5.96 -10.42 11.15
N GLU A 46 -4.73 -9.91 11.17
CA GLU A 46 -3.53 -10.76 11.31
C GLU A 46 -3.56 -11.50 12.65
N ARG A 47 -3.81 -10.78 13.75
CA ARG A 47 -3.94 -11.38 15.08
C ARG A 47 -5.05 -12.42 15.19
N TYR A 48 -6.21 -12.16 14.56
CA TYR A 48 -7.30 -13.13 14.51
C TYR A 48 -6.88 -14.40 13.78
N THR A 49 -6.15 -14.28 12.67
CA THR A 49 -5.67 -15.43 11.89
C THR A 49 -4.63 -16.24 12.67
N GLU A 50 -3.73 -15.58 13.39
CA GLU A 50 -2.78 -16.24 14.30
C GLU A 50 -3.49 -17.01 15.42
N LEU A 51 -4.50 -16.38 16.05
CA LEU A 51 -5.30 -17.03 17.10
C LEU A 51 -6.07 -18.25 16.57
N LEU A 52 -6.65 -18.14 15.37
CA LEU A 52 -7.29 -19.28 14.72
C LEU A 52 -6.30 -20.41 14.46
N ALA A 53 -5.07 -20.11 14.03
CA ALA A 53 -4.07 -21.14 13.81
C ALA A 53 -3.71 -21.86 15.12
N VAL A 54 -3.52 -21.11 16.21
CA VAL A 54 -3.23 -21.68 17.53
C VAL A 54 -4.38 -22.58 18.03
N ILE A 55 -5.62 -22.09 17.98
CA ILE A 55 -6.78 -22.82 18.47
C ILE A 55 -6.98 -24.13 17.71
N ASN A 56 -6.73 -24.13 16.40
CA ASN A 56 -6.94 -25.29 15.54
C ASN A 56 -5.70 -26.18 15.38
N GLY A 57 -4.57 -25.83 16.03
CA GLY A 57 -3.31 -26.56 15.87
C GLY A 57 -2.74 -26.50 14.45
N TRP A 58 -3.05 -25.46 13.70
CA TRP A 58 -2.51 -25.24 12.36
C TRP A 58 -1.11 -24.60 12.41
N PRO A 59 -0.29 -24.76 11.36
CA PRO A 59 0.94 -23.99 11.22
C PRO A 59 0.68 -22.48 11.30
N ALA A 60 1.66 -21.73 11.81
CA ALA A 60 1.57 -20.28 11.86
C ALA A 60 1.38 -19.71 10.44
N PRO A 61 0.43 -18.79 10.24
CA PRO A 61 0.22 -18.17 8.95
C PRO A 61 1.44 -17.33 8.56
N GLU A 62 1.67 -17.22 7.26
CA GLU A 62 2.71 -16.35 6.74
C GLU A 62 2.33 -14.88 6.99
N ARG A 63 3.24 -14.12 7.62
CA ARG A 63 3.01 -12.69 7.86
C ARG A 63 2.95 -11.93 6.54
N VAL A 64 1.90 -11.13 6.40
CA VAL A 64 1.66 -10.27 5.22
C VAL A 64 1.76 -8.79 5.56
N ALA A 65 1.67 -8.43 6.85
CA ALA A 65 1.74 -7.04 7.29
C ALA A 65 2.93 -6.26 6.71
N PRO A 66 4.19 -6.75 6.72
CA PRO A 66 5.33 -5.98 6.19
C PRO A 66 5.18 -5.61 4.70
N VAL A 67 4.55 -6.48 3.92
CA VAL A 67 4.31 -6.26 2.49
C VAL A 67 3.20 -5.23 2.29
N LEU A 68 2.16 -5.28 3.13
CA LEU A 68 1.04 -4.35 3.07
C LEU A 68 1.43 -2.96 3.58
N ASP A 69 2.15 -2.89 4.70
CA ASP A 69 2.71 -1.67 5.28
C ASP A 69 3.58 -0.93 4.25
N TRP A 70 4.52 -1.64 3.63
CA TRP A 70 5.39 -1.07 2.60
C TRP A 70 4.58 -0.51 1.42
N ALA A 71 3.58 -1.26 0.94
CA ALA A 71 2.77 -0.84 -0.20
C ALA A 71 1.91 0.39 0.11
N VAL A 72 1.29 0.42 1.29
CA VAL A 72 0.51 1.56 1.78
C VAL A 72 1.40 2.81 1.87
N GLU A 73 2.58 2.69 2.45
CA GLU A 73 3.51 3.81 2.57
C GLU A 73 4.00 4.31 1.20
N ALA A 74 4.36 3.39 0.30
CA ALA A 74 4.83 3.75 -1.04
C ALA A 74 3.76 4.50 -1.85
N LEU A 75 2.50 4.09 -1.70
CA LEU A 75 1.36 4.77 -2.30
C LEU A 75 1.12 6.16 -1.69
N ARG A 76 1.21 6.30 -0.35
CA ARG A 76 1.06 7.60 0.34
C ARG A 76 2.16 8.60 -0.02
N VAL A 77 3.39 8.13 -0.19
CA VAL A 77 4.51 8.99 -0.63
C VAL A 77 4.27 9.50 -2.07
N ARG A 78 3.59 8.70 -2.91
CA ARG A 78 3.32 8.99 -4.32
C ARG A 78 2.05 9.80 -4.57
N GLU A 79 1.03 9.62 -3.74
CA GLU A 79 -0.15 10.47 -3.69
C GLU A 79 -0.02 11.45 -2.52
N PRO A 80 0.68 12.59 -2.68
CA PRO A 80 0.61 13.61 -1.67
C PRO A 80 -0.86 14.00 -1.52
N VAL A 81 -1.40 13.83 -0.31
CA VAL A 81 -2.72 14.30 0.10
C VAL A 81 -2.86 15.77 -0.36
N GLY A 82 -3.61 16.01 -1.45
CA GLY A 82 -3.91 17.37 -1.94
C GLY A 82 -3.60 17.69 -3.40
N GLY A 83 -3.48 16.72 -4.31
CA GLY A 83 -3.46 17.01 -5.75
C GLY A 83 -4.85 17.34 -6.32
N VAL A 84 -5.42 18.52 -6.02
CA VAL A 84 -6.50 19.08 -6.85
C VAL A 84 -5.86 19.51 -8.19
N PRO A 85 -6.21 18.91 -9.34
CA PRO A 85 -5.68 19.36 -10.62
C PRO A 85 -6.43 20.62 -11.05
N GLY A 86 -5.71 21.74 -11.10
CA GLY A 86 -6.03 22.93 -11.90
C GLY A 86 -7.47 23.44 -11.83
N ALA A 87 -7.77 24.30 -10.85
CA ALA A 87 -8.77 25.32 -11.09
C ALA A 87 -8.20 26.28 -12.17
N PRO A 88 -8.89 26.53 -13.29
CA PRO A 88 -8.42 27.53 -14.25
C PRO A 88 -8.48 28.91 -13.58
N ASP A 89 -7.35 29.62 -13.61
CA ASP A 89 -7.28 31.05 -13.32
C ASP A 89 -8.21 31.77 -14.30
N VAL A 90 -9.39 32.16 -13.83
CA VAL A 90 -10.35 32.95 -14.61
C VAL A 90 -9.86 34.39 -14.55
N PRO A 91 -9.37 34.99 -15.63
CA PRO A 91 -8.92 36.37 -15.59
C PRO A 91 -10.13 37.26 -15.30
N SER A 92 -10.06 38.02 -14.21
CA SER A 92 -10.99 39.12 -13.93
C SER A 92 -10.92 40.10 -15.09
N ARG A 93 -11.99 40.19 -15.87
CA ARG A 93 -12.18 41.27 -16.85
C ARG A 93 -12.53 42.57 -16.11
N PRO A 94 -12.11 43.73 -16.65
CA PRO A 94 -12.23 45.04 -16.00
C PRO A 94 -13.67 45.54 -15.89
#